data_AF-A0A397TMG3-F1
#
_entry.id   AF-A0A397TMG3-F1
#
_cell.length_a   1.000
_cell.length_b   1.000
_cell.length_c   1.000
_cell.angle_alpha   90.00
_cell.angle_beta   90.00
_cell.angle_gamma   90.00
#
_symmetry.space_group_name_H-M   'P 1'
#
loop_
_entity.id
_entity.type
_entity.pdbx_description
1 polymer ?
#
loop_
_entity_poly.entity_id
_entity_poly.type
_entity_poly.pdbx_seq_one_letter_code
_entity_poly.pdbx_strand_id
1 'polypeptide(L)'
;MSPITNLPPEIFAEICAFLPPSDLFNLSQVCRKFHGYLCAPNSSTTRQIWRESRLQFVPKEDIPRPEGMEETKYAELLMMERGCQICKQVMRCKIYWEFEVRCCKECFFKKTVTELDNYPRELFNIMPYVNYNNEKYYWIEQIDYAYFHSYGLSEEILPILVRW
;
A
#
# COMPACT_ATOMS: atom_id res chain seq x y z
N MET A 1 -28.59 3.48 -19.57
CA MET A 1 -27.74 2.82 -18.54
C MET A 1 -27.33 1.47 -19.07
N SER A 2 -26.06 1.06 -18.88
CA SER A 2 -25.56 -0.23 -19.39
C SER A 2 -26.22 -1.40 -18.64
N PRO A 3 -26.60 -2.51 -19.30
CA PRO A 3 -27.29 -3.64 -18.65
C PRO A 3 -26.48 -4.24 -17.49
N ILE A 4 -25.15 -4.19 -17.54
CA ILE A 4 -24.28 -4.74 -16.50
C ILE A 4 -24.37 -3.97 -15.17
N THR A 5 -24.77 -2.69 -15.19
CA THR A 5 -24.98 -1.92 -13.95
C THR A 5 -26.30 -2.25 -13.25
N ASN A 6 -27.15 -3.10 -13.83
CA ASN A 6 -28.43 -3.51 -13.26
C ASN A 6 -28.39 -4.93 -12.65
N LEU A 7 -27.22 -5.57 -12.63
CA LEU A 7 -27.06 -6.88 -11.99
C LEU A 7 -27.31 -6.78 -10.47
N PRO A 8 -27.89 -7.84 -9.87
CA PRO A 8 -27.88 -8.00 -8.42
C PRO A 8 -26.44 -7.95 -7.87
N PRO A 9 -26.20 -7.33 -6.70
CA PRO A 9 -24.88 -7.23 -6.11
C PRO A 9 -24.17 -8.58 -5.95
N GLU A 10 -24.90 -9.64 -5.66
CA GLU A 10 -24.40 -10.99 -5.45
C GLU A 10 -23.83 -11.57 -6.75
N ILE A 11 -24.56 -11.45 -7.86
CA ILE A 11 -24.11 -11.89 -9.18
C ILE A 11 -22.92 -11.05 -9.66
N PHE A 12 -22.93 -9.75 -9.37
CA PHE A 12 -21.80 -8.89 -9.67
C PHE A 12 -20.54 -9.32 -8.92
N ALA A 13 -20.67 -9.67 -7.63
CA ALA A 13 -19.56 -10.14 -6.80
C ALA A 13 -18.99 -11.48 -7.32
N GLU A 14 -19.85 -12.42 -7.71
CA GLU A 14 -19.44 -13.69 -8.32
C GLU A 14 -18.63 -13.46 -9.59
N ILE A 15 -19.12 -12.62 -10.52
CA ILE A 15 -18.38 -12.26 -11.74
C ILE A 15 -17.01 -11.69 -11.38
N CYS A 16 -16.96 -10.79 -10.40
CA CYS A 16 -15.72 -10.15 -9.97
C CYS A 16 -14.73 -11.15 -9.35
N ALA A 17 -15.19 -12.18 -8.64
CA ALA A 17 -14.31 -13.21 -8.08
C ALA A 17 -13.50 -13.96 -9.16
N PHE A 18 -14.03 -14.06 -10.38
CA PHE A 18 -13.37 -14.69 -11.54
C PHE A 18 -12.53 -13.72 -12.40
N LEU A 19 -12.34 -12.47 -11.97
CA LEU A 19 -11.48 -11.52 -12.66
C LEU A 19 -10.09 -11.48 -12.01
N PRO A 20 -9.00 -11.33 -12.79
CA PRO A 20 -7.71 -11.04 -12.22
C PRO A 20 -7.74 -9.69 -11.50
N PRO A 21 -6.90 -9.49 -10.49
CA PRO A 21 -6.94 -8.26 -9.71
C PRO A 21 -6.83 -7.00 -10.59
N SER A 22 -5.94 -6.98 -11.59
CA SER A 22 -5.81 -5.88 -12.56
C SER A 22 -7.14 -5.45 -13.20
N ASP A 23 -8.00 -6.40 -13.54
CA ASP A 23 -9.29 -6.12 -14.18
C ASP A 23 -10.30 -5.57 -13.18
N LEU A 24 -10.29 -6.05 -11.94
CA LEU A 24 -11.09 -5.48 -10.86
C LEU A 24 -10.75 -4.01 -10.59
N PHE A 25 -9.46 -3.67 -10.63
CA PHE A 25 -9.05 -2.28 -10.54
C PHE A 25 -9.58 -1.46 -11.70
N ASN A 26 -9.39 -1.92 -12.93
CA ASN A 26 -9.88 -1.21 -14.10
C ASN A 26 -11.41 -1.03 -14.02
N LEU A 27 -12.13 -2.06 -13.56
CA LEU A 27 -13.57 -2.05 -13.37
C LEU A 27 -14.01 -1.05 -12.28
N SER A 28 -13.26 -0.91 -11.18
CA SER A 28 -13.55 0.08 -10.14
C SER A 28 -13.48 1.52 -10.66
N GLN A 29 -12.67 1.77 -11.70
CA GLN A 29 -12.52 3.08 -12.32
C GLN A 29 -13.57 3.40 -13.39
N VAL A 30 -14.41 2.44 -13.80
CA VAL A 30 -15.39 2.63 -14.90
C VAL A 30 -16.57 3.50 -14.47
N CYS A 31 -17.16 3.25 -13.29
CA CYS A 31 -18.29 4.04 -12.81
C CYS A 31 -18.41 4.04 -11.28
N ARG A 32 -19.13 5.03 -10.73
CA ARG A 32 -19.32 5.18 -9.27
C ARG A 32 -19.93 3.96 -8.60
N LYS A 33 -20.82 3.23 -9.30
CA LYS A 33 -21.46 2.03 -8.76
C LYS A 33 -20.45 0.90 -8.56
N PHE A 34 -19.59 0.65 -9.55
CA PHE A 34 -18.54 -0.36 -9.45
C PHE A 34 -17.47 0.03 -8.44
N HIS A 35 -17.07 1.30 -8.42
CA HIS A 35 -16.20 1.84 -7.36
C HIS A 35 -16.81 1.57 -5.97
N GLY A 36 -18.11 1.83 -5.79
CA GLY A 36 -18.82 1.57 -4.54
C GLY A 36 -18.80 0.11 -4.12
N TYR A 37 -18.84 -0.85 -5.06
CA TYR A 37 -18.74 -2.27 -4.73
C TYR A 37 -17.30 -2.76 -4.51
N LEU A 38 -16.34 -2.25 -5.28
CA LEU A 38 -14.97 -2.77 -5.31
C LEU A 38 -14.02 -2.02 -4.36
N CYS A 39 -14.40 -0.84 -3.88
CA CYS A 39 -13.57 0.01 -3.03
C CYS A 39 -14.31 0.45 -1.75
N ALA A 40 -15.41 -0.22 -1.37
CA ALA A 40 -16.10 0.08 -0.11
C ALA A 40 -15.22 -0.30 1.10
N PRO A 41 -14.88 0.66 1.98
CA PRO A 41 -14.16 0.36 3.21
C PRO A 41 -15.01 -0.57 4.10
N ASN A 42 -14.36 -1.53 4.75
CA ASN A 42 -14.96 -2.48 5.70
C ASN A 42 -16.02 -3.46 5.15
N SER A 43 -16.36 -3.38 3.86
CA SER A 43 -17.30 -4.30 3.21
C SER A 43 -16.73 -5.72 3.19
N SER A 44 -17.48 -6.68 3.74
CA SER A 44 -17.12 -8.11 3.70
C SER A 44 -17.10 -8.64 2.27
N THR A 45 -18.09 -8.27 1.46
CA THR A 45 -18.19 -8.65 0.05
C THR A 45 -17.00 -8.15 -0.75
N THR A 46 -16.61 -6.89 -0.54
CA THR A 46 -15.44 -6.29 -1.22
C THR A 46 -14.17 -7.06 -0.87
N ARG A 47 -13.94 -7.33 0.42
CA ARG A 47 -12.79 -8.14 0.86
C ARG A 47 -12.79 -9.54 0.27
N GLN A 48 -13.96 -10.19 0.19
CA GLN A 48 -14.10 -11.52 -0.39
C GLN A 48 -13.76 -11.52 -1.89
N ILE A 49 -14.29 -10.58 -2.67
CA ILE A 49 -13.98 -10.44 -4.11
C ILE A 49 -12.46 -10.36 -4.33
N TRP A 50 -11.79 -9.46 -3.61
CA TRP A 50 -10.34 -9.27 -3.71
C TRP A 50 -9.56 -10.51 -3.28
N ARG A 51 -10.01 -11.18 -2.21
CA ARG A 51 -9.38 -12.39 -1.71
C ARG A 51 -9.46 -13.53 -2.72
N GLU A 52 -10.63 -13.83 -3.26
CA GLU A 52 -10.84 -14.91 -4.22
C GLU A 52 -10.06 -14.66 -5.51
N SER A 53 -10.17 -13.45 -6.06
CA SER A 53 -9.39 -13.01 -7.22
C SER A 53 -7.88 -13.20 -7.00
N ARG A 54 -7.36 -12.77 -5.85
CA ARG A 54 -5.94 -12.99 -5.51
C ARG A 54 -5.57 -14.46 -5.46
N LEU A 55 -6.36 -15.29 -4.76
CA LEU A 55 -6.08 -16.72 -4.59
C LEU A 55 -6.08 -17.47 -5.93
N GLN A 56 -6.87 -17.00 -6.90
CA GLN A 56 -7.00 -17.61 -8.21
C GLN A 56 -5.91 -17.16 -9.20
N PHE A 57 -5.53 -15.88 -9.21
CA PHE A 57 -4.73 -15.29 -10.28
C PHE A 57 -3.31 -14.86 -9.89
N VAL A 58 -3.03 -14.66 -8.60
CA VAL A 58 -1.67 -14.31 -8.15
C VAL A 58 -0.93 -15.61 -7.84
N PRO A 59 0.24 -15.87 -8.46
CA PRO A 59 1.03 -17.05 -8.15
C PRO A 59 1.23 -17.18 -6.64
N LYS A 60 1.17 -18.41 -6.11
CA LYS A 60 1.41 -18.74 -4.69
C LYS A 60 2.84 -18.44 -4.21
N GLU A 61 3.60 -17.60 -4.91
CA GLU A 61 4.85 -17.11 -4.37
C GLU A 61 4.53 -16.37 -3.06
N ASP A 62 5.21 -16.83 -2.00
CA ASP A 62 5.12 -16.41 -0.61
C ASP A 62 5.37 -14.90 -0.45
N ILE A 63 4.42 -14.09 -0.87
CA ILE A 63 4.29 -12.71 -0.41
C ILE A 63 3.29 -12.77 0.73
N PRO A 64 3.71 -13.15 1.95
CA PRO A 64 2.82 -13.09 3.09
C PRO A 64 2.32 -11.66 3.18
N ARG A 65 1.00 -11.52 3.29
CA ARG A 65 0.42 -10.26 3.69
C ARG A 65 1.04 -9.89 5.03
N PRO A 66 1.63 -8.69 5.19
CA PRO A 66 2.05 -8.22 6.50
C PRO A 66 0.88 -8.35 7.48
N GLU A 67 1.13 -8.92 8.66
CA GLU A 67 0.10 -9.13 9.67
C GLU A 67 -0.57 -7.79 10.01
N GLY A 68 -1.90 -7.73 9.90
CA GLY A 68 -2.67 -6.50 10.12
C GLY A 68 -2.92 -5.61 8.89
N MET A 69 -2.37 -5.94 7.71
CA MET A 69 -2.67 -5.18 6.48
C MET A 69 -4.09 -5.48 5.97
N GLU A 70 -4.82 -4.42 5.61
CA GLU A 70 -6.13 -4.53 4.96
C GLU A 70 -6.02 -5.10 3.53
N GLU A 71 -6.99 -5.94 3.13
CA GLU A 71 -7.03 -6.57 1.79
C GLU A 71 -7.02 -5.54 0.66
N THR A 72 -7.72 -4.42 0.87
CA THR A 72 -7.79 -3.33 -0.11
C THR A 72 -6.43 -2.68 -0.31
N LYS A 73 -5.67 -2.47 0.77
CA LYS A 73 -4.30 -1.93 0.72
C LYS A 73 -3.35 -2.91 0.04
N TYR A 74 -3.48 -4.20 0.34
CA TYR A 74 -2.71 -5.26 -0.29
C TYR A 74 -2.99 -5.32 -1.81
N ALA A 75 -4.28 -5.26 -2.18
CA ALA A 75 -4.72 -5.16 -3.57
C ALA A 75 -4.13 -3.92 -4.24
N GLU A 76 -4.28 -2.73 -3.65
CA GLU A 76 -3.69 -1.48 -4.16
C GLU A 76 -2.18 -1.60 -4.42
N LEU A 77 -1.43 -2.22 -3.52
CA LEU A 77 0.02 -2.40 -3.68
C LEU A 77 0.39 -3.35 -4.81
N LEU A 78 -0.31 -4.47 -4.93
CA LEU A 78 -0.08 -5.44 -6.01
C LEU A 78 -0.50 -4.90 -7.38
N MET A 79 -1.47 -4.01 -7.41
CA MET A 79 -2.27 -3.76 -8.62
C MET A 79 -2.10 -2.39 -9.24
N MET A 80 -1.31 -1.50 -8.62
CA MET A 80 -0.92 -0.25 -9.29
C MET A 80 0.05 -0.56 -10.44
N GLU A 81 -0.50 -0.91 -11.60
CA GLU A 81 0.20 -1.09 -12.86
C GLU A 81 0.78 0.22 -13.43
N ARG A 82 0.66 1.36 -12.75
CA ARG A 82 1.06 2.67 -13.29
C ARG A 82 2.28 3.29 -12.63
N GLY A 83 3.27 2.44 -12.37
CA GLY A 83 4.60 2.91 -11.98
C GLY A 83 4.72 3.28 -10.50
N CYS A 84 5.61 4.22 -10.20
CA CYS A 84 5.96 4.54 -8.82
C CYS A 84 4.84 5.34 -8.13
N GLN A 85 4.42 4.93 -6.93
CA GLN A 85 3.42 5.66 -6.15
C GLN A 85 3.86 7.07 -5.73
N ILE A 86 5.15 7.36 -5.78
CA ILE A 86 5.73 8.65 -5.38
C ILE A 86 5.90 9.56 -6.60
N CYS A 87 6.77 9.21 -7.54
CA CYS A 87 7.04 10.06 -8.71
C CYS A 87 6.04 9.88 -9.87
N LYS A 88 5.12 8.91 -9.76
CA LYS A 88 4.07 8.61 -10.77
C LYS A 88 4.58 8.20 -12.15
N GLN A 89 5.89 8.00 -12.31
CA GLN A 89 6.48 7.55 -13.55
C GLN A 89 6.28 6.04 -13.74
N VAL A 90 5.90 5.63 -14.96
CA VAL A 90 5.73 4.23 -15.35
C VAL A 90 7.10 3.60 -15.54
N MET A 91 7.58 2.91 -14.51
CA MET A 91 8.88 2.25 -14.51
C MET A 91 8.88 1.01 -13.59
N ARG A 92 9.99 0.26 -13.62
CA ARG A 92 10.19 -0.88 -12.72
C ARG A 92 10.17 -0.42 -11.26
N CYS A 93 9.19 -0.90 -10.51
CA CYS A 93 9.02 -0.61 -9.09
C CYS A 93 9.04 -1.91 -8.29
N LYS A 94 9.43 -1.79 -7.01
CA LYS A 94 9.33 -2.86 -6.02
C LYS A 94 8.26 -2.45 -5.00
N ILE A 95 7.57 -3.45 -4.43
CA ILE A 95 6.75 -3.24 -3.24
C ILE A 95 7.66 -3.44 -2.02
N TYR A 96 7.74 -2.42 -1.19
CA TYR A 96 8.39 -2.45 0.11
C TYR A 96 7.29 -2.64 1.14
N TRP A 97 7.13 -3.88 1.60
CA TRP A 97 6.00 -4.32 2.43
C TRP A 97 6.01 -3.69 3.80
N GLU A 98 7.20 -3.53 4.37
CA GLU A 98 7.49 -2.90 5.65
C GLU A 98 7.01 -1.44 5.69
N PHE A 99 6.95 -0.81 4.51
CA PHE A 99 6.56 0.60 4.34
C PHE A 99 5.22 0.74 3.63
N GLU A 100 4.57 -0.37 3.28
CA GLU A 100 3.32 -0.41 2.52
C GLU A 100 3.32 0.49 1.28
N VAL A 101 4.42 0.50 0.52
CA VAL A 101 4.62 1.38 -0.63
C VAL A 101 5.22 0.64 -1.83
N ARG A 102 4.70 0.93 -3.02
CA ARG A 102 5.26 0.52 -4.32
C ARG A 102 6.00 1.69 -4.96
N CYS A 103 7.32 1.66 -4.97
CA CYS A 103 8.11 2.74 -5.54
C CYS A 103 9.34 2.26 -6.33
N CYS A 104 9.87 3.17 -7.15
CA CYS A 104 11.12 2.92 -7.86
C CYS A 104 12.32 3.03 -6.89
N LYS A 105 13.47 2.51 -7.32
CA LYS A 105 14.70 2.52 -6.52
C LYS A 105 15.13 3.94 -6.14
N GLU A 106 14.98 4.91 -7.03
CA GLU A 106 15.31 6.31 -6.75
C GLU A 106 14.42 6.91 -5.66
N CYS A 107 13.11 6.69 -5.74
CA CYS A 107 12.18 7.18 -4.72
C CYS A 107 12.36 6.47 -3.39
N PHE A 108 12.73 5.19 -3.39
CA PHE A 108 13.11 4.48 -2.17
C PHE A 108 14.24 5.22 -1.45
N PHE A 109 15.40 5.41 -2.08
CA PHE A 109 16.53 6.08 -1.42
C PHE A 109 16.25 7.54 -1.04
N LYS A 110 15.38 8.25 -1.76
CA LYS A 110 14.96 9.61 -1.39
C LYS A 110 14.06 9.66 -0.16
N LYS A 111 13.36 8.57 0.15
CA LYS A 111 12.38 8.48 1.24
C LYS A 111 12.83 7.60 2.39
N THR A 112 14.06 7.09 2.32
CA THR A 112 14.64 6.25 3.36
C THR A 112 15.95 6.80 3.87
N VAL A 113 16.29 6.44 5.09
CA VAL A 113 17.51 6.84 5.80
C VAL A 113 18.13 5.64 6.50
N THR A 114 19.47 5.64 6.61
CA THR A 114 20.26 4.56 7.23
C THR A 114 20.78 4.93 8.61
N GLU A 115 21.13 6.20 8.78
CA GLU A 115 21.66 6.78 10.02
C GLU A 115 20.90 8.07 10.31
N LEU A 116 20.62 8.30 11.58
CA LEU A 116 19.71 9.35 11.99
C LEU A 116 20.09 9.84 13.40
N ASP A 117 21.11 10.68 13.48
CA ASP A 117 21.55 11.32 14.74
C ASP A 117 20.43 12.15 15.41
N ASN A 118 19.40 12.52 14.64
CA ASN A 118 18.30 13.39 15.08
C ASN A 118 17.14 12.66 15.78
N TYR A 119 17.16 11.33 15.90
CA TYR A 119 16.08 10.56 16.53
C TYR A 119 16.62 9.63 17.63
N PRO A 120 15.85 9.40 18.71
CA PRO A 120 16.24 8.50 19.80
C PRO A 120 16.47 7.06 19.29
N ARG A 121 17.55 6.41 19.77
CA ARG A 121 17.93 5.05 19.34
C ARG A 121 16.84 4.01 19.64
N GLU A 122 16.09 4.21 20.70
CA GLU A 122 15.02 3.33 21.16
C GLU A 122 13.87 3.25 20.16
N LEU A 123 13.61 4.35 19.43
CA LEU A 123 12.59 4.40 18.39
C LEU A 123 12.88 3.36 17.29
N PHE A 124 14.13 3.22 16.89
CA PHE A 124 14.53 2.31 15.80
C PHE A 124 14.37 0.82 16.13
N ASN A 125 14.30 0.46 17.41
CA ASN A 125 14.09 -0.93 17.82
C ASN A 125 12.68 -1.43 17.48
N ILE A 126 11.72 -0.51 17.36
CA ILE A 126 10.32 -0.82 17.06
C ILE A 126 9.90 -0.41 15.64
N MET A 127 10.74 0.35 14.93
CA MET A 127 10.40 0.80 13.58
C MET A 127 10.56 -0.32 12.55
N PRO A 128 9.63 -0.44 11.59
CA PRO A 128 9.83 -1.26 10.41
C PRO A 128 11.05 -0.78 9.61
N TYR A 129 11.79 -1.72 9.01
CA TYR A 129 12.97 -1.44 8.22
C TYR A 129 13.15 -2.45 7.10
N VAL A 130 13.86 -2.03 6.05
CA VAL A 130 14.28 -2.90 4.94
C VAL A 130 15.79 -3.07 5.01
N ASN A 131 16.28 -4.31 4.95
CA ASN A 131 17.71 -4.58 4.79
C ASN A 131 18.12 -4.43 3.32
N TYR A 132 19.10 -3.59 3.05
CA TYR A 132 19.70 -3.43 1.73
C TYR A 132 21.21 -3.24 1.89
N ASN A 133 22.02 -4.07 1.21
CA ASN A 133 23.49 -4.04 1.32
C ASN A 133 24.03 -4.10 2.77
N ASN A 134 23.44 -4.94 3.63
CA ASN A 134 23.78 -5.05 5.06
C ASN A 134 23.51 -3.79 5.91
N GLU A 135 22.80 -2.80 5.36
CA GLU A 135 22.34 -1.62 6.08
C GLU A 135 20.82 -1.67 6.26
N LYS A 136 20.35 -1.12 7.38
CA LYS A 136 18.92 -0.96 7.66
C LYS A 136 18.47 0.38 7.10
N TYR A 137 17.46 0.34 6.24
CA TYR A 137 16.78 1.53 5.74
C TYR A 137 15.45 1.67 6.44
N TYR A 138 15.14 2.89 6.87
CA TYR A 138 13.89 3.23 7.56
C TYR A 138 13.14 4.28 6.75
N TRP A 139 11.81 4.20 6.70
CA TRP A 139 10.98 5.16 5.97
C TRP A 139 10.81 6.46 6.76
N ILE A 140 11.18 7.60 6.17
CA ILE A 140 11.23 8.89 6.87
C ILE A 140 9.87 9.25 7.47
N GLU A 141 8.79 9.18 6.69
CA GLU A 141 7.46 9.57 7.16
C GLU A 141 6.92 8.68 8.30
N GLN A 142 7.32 7.40 8.36
CA GLN A 142 6.92 6.51 9.45
C GLN A 142 7.68 6.87 10.72
N ILE A 143 8.97 7.18 10.62
CA ILE A 143 9.80 7.61 11.76
C ILE A 143 9.28 8.93 12.30
N ASP A 144 9.02 9.91 11.43
CA ASP A 144 8.48 11.22 11.82
C ASP A 144 7.16 11.09 12.57
N TYR A 145 6.26 10.25 12.05
CA TYR A 145 5.00 9.95 12.70
C TYR A 145 5.21 9.31 14.08
N ALA A 146 6.02 8.26 14.17
CA ALA A 146 6.27 7.57 15.43
C ALA A 146 6.96 8.47 16.46
N TYR A 147 7.91 9.31 16.03
CA TYR A 147 8.57 10.31 16.85
C TYR A 147 7.57 11.31 17.42
N PHE A 148 6.77 11.93 16.55
CA PHE A 148 5.76 12.91 16.95
C PHE A 148 4.76 12.32 17.96
N HIS A 149 4.31 11.09 17.73
CA HIS A 149 3.37 10.40 18.61
C HIS A 149 3.98 9.97 19.95
N SER A 150 5.26 9.64 19.99
CA SER A 150 5.91 9.10 21.19
C SER A 150 6.54 10.17 22.08
N TYR A 151 7.07 11.24 21.48
CA TYR A 151 7.84 12.26 22.19
C TYR A 151 7.14 13.63 22.26
N GLY A 152 6.02 13.80 21.54
CA GLY A 152 5.32 15.09 21.44
C GLY A 152 6.16 16.17 20.77
N LEU A 153 5.55 17.32 20.47
CA LEU A 153 6.24 18.50 19.97
C LEU A 153 7.17 19.08 21.07
N SER A 154 8.30 18.46 21.37
CA SER A 154 9.39 19.21 22.01
C SER A 154 9.93 20.17 20.94
N GLU A 155 9.71 21.47 21.11
CA GLU A 155 10.06 22.52 20.13
C GLU A 155 11.56 22.55 19.73
N GLU A 156 12.42 21.82 20.44
CA GLU A 156 13.87 21.84 20.24
C GLU A 156 14.37 20.99 19.05
N ILE A 157 13.57 20.06 18.52
CA ILE A 157 13.98 19.17 17.41
C ILE A 157 12.85 19.04 16.40
N LEU A 158 12.76 20.00 15.48
CA LEU A 158 11.88 19.90 14.32
C LEU A 158 12.49 18.92 13.29
N PRO A 159 11.75 17.88 12.85
CA PRO A 159 12.19 16.99 11.80
C PRO A 159 12.46 17.73 10.48
N ILE A 160 13.37 17.17 9.67
CA ILE A 160 13.84 17.72 8.39
C ILE A 160 12.68 18.08 7.44
N LEU A 161 11.51 17.44 7.56
CA LEU A 161 10.34 17.65 6.71
C LEU A 161 9.49 18.89 7.05
N VAL A 162 9.76 19.63 8.14
CA VAL A 162 9.07 20.93 8.39
C VAL A 162 9.72 22.09 7.59
N ARG A 163 10.70 21.80 6.72
CA ARG A 163 11.41 22.81 5.91
C ARG A 163 11.07 22.87 4.41
N TRP A 164 9.96 22.28 3.96
CA TRP A 164 9.50 22.40 2.56
C TRP A 164 8.01 22.72 2.45
#